data_AF-A0A940VJZ7-F1
#
_entry.id   AF-A0A940VJZ7-F1
#
_cell.length_a   1.000
_cell.length_b   1.000
_cell.length_c   1.000
_cell.angle_alpha   90.00
_cell.angle_beta   90.00
_cell.angle_gamma   90.00
#
_symmetry.space_group_name_H-M   'P 1'
#
loop_
_entity.id
_entity.type
_entity.pdbx_description
1 polymer ?
#
loop_
_entity_poly.entity_id
_entity_poly.type
_entity_poly.pdbx_seq_one_letter_code
_entity_poly.pdbx_strand_id
1 'polypeptide(L)' 'MDGTAATAKHYQAAEVQPIEIMQMHMTKEEFCGFCKGNIIKYVLRCGKKDDPTQEIAKAKQYAEWLFIAQTGGKIDPWG' A
#
# COMPACT_ATOMS: atom_id res chain seq x y z
N MET A 1 -8.08 14.45 -4.08
CA MET A 1 -8.23 13.11 -3.46
C MET A 1 -6.88 12.43 -3.61
N ASP A 2 -6.29 11.99 -2.50
CA ASP A 2 -4.88 11.57 -2.35
C ASP A 2 -4.55 10.17 -2.91
N GLY A 3 -5.56 9.39 -3.31
CA GLY A 3 -5.37 8.11 -4.00
C GLY A 3 -4.84 6.99 -3.10
N THR A 4 -4.92 7.18 -1.78
CA THR A 4 -4.54 6.21 -0.74
C THR A 4 -5.59 5.12 -0.57
N ALA A 5 -5.26 4.06 0.16
CA ALA A 5 -6.20 2.97 0.47
C ALA A 5 -7.51 3.45 1.11
N ALA A 6 -7.46 4.48 1.96
CA ALA A 6 -8.63 5.06 2.62
C ALA A 6 -9.62 5.71 1.62
N THR A 7 -9.13 6.24 0.50
CA THR A 7 -9.94 7.01 -0.47
C THR A 7 -10.32 6.23 -1.74
N ALA A 8 -9.97 4.94 -1.83
CA ALA A 8 -10.23 4.08 -2.99
C ALA A 8 -11.70 3.56 -3.03
N LYS A 9 -12.59 4.27 -3.73
CA LYS A 9 -14.03 3.95 -3.86
C LYS A 9 -14.35 2.54 -4.39
N HIS A 10 -13.46 1.91 -5.15
CA HIS A 10 -13.70 0.59 -5.76
C HIS A 10 -13.64 -0.59 -4.76
N TYR A 11 -13.13 -0.38 -3.54
CA TYR A 11 -13.03 -1.43 -2.51
C TYR A 11 -13.77 -1.10 -1.21
N GLN A 12 -14.34 0.10 -1.08
CA GLN A 12 -15.08 0.53 0.12
C GLN A 12 -16.36 -0.29 0.39
N ALA A 13 -16.83 -1.09 -0.57
CA ALA A 13 -17.96 -2.01 -0.39
C ALA A 13 -17.57 -3.36 0.25
N ALA A 14 -16.27 -3.65 0.36
CA ALA A 14 -15.79 -4.88 1.00
C ALA A 14 -15.49 -4.61 2.49
N GLU A 15 -15.92 -5.52 3.36
CA GLU A 15 -15.65 -5.45 4.81
C GLU A 15 -14.15 -5.59 5.16
N VAL A 16 -13.32 -5.99 4.19
CA VAL A 16 -11.89 -6.23 4.37
C VAL A 16 -11.13 -5.70 3.16
N GLN A 17 -10.08 -4.89 3.38
CA GLN A 17 -9.20 -4.45 2.30
C GLN A 17 -8.24 -5.58 1.88
N PRO A 18 -7.84 -5.65 0.59
CA PRO A 18 -6.89 -6.64 0.13
C PRO A 18 -5.59 -6.69 0.95
N ILE A 19 -5.08 -5.55 1.41
CA ILE A 19 -3.87 -5.47 2.24
C ILE A 19 -4.02 -6.22 3.58
N GLU A 20 -5.23 -6.25 4.14
CA GLU A 20 -5.53 -6.96 5.37
C GLU A 20 -5.49 -8.48 5.17
N ILE A 21 -6.03 -8.96 4.05
CA ILE A 21 -5.95 -10.38 3.68
C ILE A 21 -4.50 -10.78 3.48
N MET A 22 -3.72 -9.94 2.78
CA MET A 22 -2.32 -10.19 2.50
C MET A 22 -1.47 -10.25 3.78
N GLN A 23 -1.62 -9.30 4.71
CA GLN A 23 -0.87 -9.34 5.98
C GLN A 23 -1.21 -10.56 6.85
N MET A 24 -2.43 -11.11 6.73
CA MET A 24 -2.84 -12.30 7.51
C MET A 24 -2.29 -13.61 6.96
N HIS A 25 -2.11 -13.71 5.64
CA HIS A 25 -1.81 -14.99 4.97
C HIS A 25 -0.39 -15.07 4.42
N MET A 26 0.26 -13.95 4.15
CA MET A 26 1.64 -13.93 3.68
C MET A 26 2.61 -14.08 4.84
N THR A 27 3.73 -14.74 4.57
CA THR A 27 4.91 -14.64 5.44
C THR A 27 5.39 -13.18 5.51
N LYS A 28 6.15 -12.85 6.55
CA LYS A 28 6.75 -11.52 6.71
C LYS A 28 7.58 -11.15 5.48
N GLU A 29 8.38 -12.08 4.98
CA GLU A 29 9.25 -11.90 3.82
C GLU A 29 8.44 -11.60 2.55
N GLU A 30 7.38 -12.35 2.29
CA GLU A 30 6.49 -12.13 1.14
C GLU A 30 5.79 -10.77 1.21
N PHE A 31 5.26 -10.42 2.38
CA PHE A 31 4.57 -9.15 2.58
C PHE A 31 5.52 -7.96 2.42
N CYS A 32 6.71 -8.03 3.02
CA CYS A 32 7.76 -7.04 2.83
C CYS A 32 8.19 -6.95 1.35
N GLY A 33 8.29 -8.08 0.65
CA GLY A 33 8.57 -8.14 -0.79
C GLY A 33 7.49 -7.43 -1.62
N PHE A 34 6.22 -7.67 -1.31
CA PHE A 34 5.09 -6.99 -1.94
C PHE A 34 5.14 -5.47 -1.75
N CYS A 35 5.41 -5.00 -0.52
CA CYS A 35 5.54 -3.56 -0.26
C CYS A 35 6.70 -2.94 -1.05
N LYS A 36 7.88 -3.57 -1.05
CA LYS A 36 9.05 -3.12 -1.85
C LYS A 36 8.71 -3.03 -3.34
N GLY A 37 8.05 -4.05 -3.89
CA GLY A 37 7.63 -4.05 -5.29
C GLY A 37 6.67 -2.90 -5.63
N ASN A 38 5.74 -2.58 -4.73
CA ASN A 38 4.82 -1.46 -4.93
C ASN A 38 5.51 -0.10 -4.85
N ILE A 39 6.46 0.09 -3.93
CA ILE A 39 7.27 1.31 -3.86
C ILE A 39 7.96 1.54 -5.21
N ILE A 40 8.68 0.53 -5.72
CA ILE A 40 9.37 0.60 -7.02
C ILE A 40 8.38 0.91 -8.15
N LYS A 41 7.25 0.19 -8.20
CA LYS A 41 6.20 0.39 -9.22
C LYS A 41 5.72 1.83 -9.27
N TYR A 42 5.40 2.43 -8.11
CA TYR A 42 4.84 3.78 -8.07
C TYR A 42 5.88 4.87 -8.33
N VAL A 43 7.12 4.68 -7.87
CA VAL A 43 8.24 5.57 -8.23
C VAL A 43 8.47 5.55 -9.75
N LEU A 44 8.47 4.37 -10.40
CA LEU A 44 8.67 4.26 -11.84
C LEU A 44 7.52 4.82 -12.69
N ARG A 45 6.29 4.80 -12.15
CA ARG A 45 5.09 5.35 -12.81
C ARG A 45 4.93 6.86 -12.65
N CYS A 46 5.58 7.46 -11.66
CA CYS A 46 5.46 8.88 -11.36
C CYS A 46 5.73 9.74 -12.62
N GLY A 47 4.77 10.60 -12.98
CA GLY A 47 4.86 11.45 -14.17
C GLY A 47 4.63 10.75 -15.52
N LYS A 48 4.28 9.46 -15.53
CA LYS A 48 4.11 8.67 -16.77
C LYS A 48 2.73 8.05 -16.95
N LYS A 49 1.90 7.98 -15.90
CA LYS A 49 0.59 7.32 -15.97
C LYS A 49 -0.52 8.10 -15.27
N ASP A 50 -0.47 8.20 -13.95
CA ASP A 50 -1.43 8.97 -13.16
C ASP A 50 -0.81 10.30 -12.72
N ASP A 51 -1.58 11.11 -11.99
CA ASP A 51 -1.10 12.32 -11.34
C ASP A 51 0.16 12.02 -10.49
N PRO A 52 1.27 12.75 -10.69
CA PRO A 52 2.52 12.49 -9.97
C PRO A 52 2.37 12.49 -8.45
N THR A 53 1.54 13.38 -7.90
CA THR A 53 1.34 13.48 -6.45
C THR A 53 0.63 12.24 -5.91
N GLN A 54 -0.34 11.67 -6.64
CA GLN A 54 -0.99 10.41 -6.26
C GLN A 54 -0.02 9.22 -6.29
N GLU A 55 0.85 9.13 -7.30
CA GLU A 55 1.82 8.03 -7.38
C GLU A 55 2.85 8.14 -6.24
N ILE A 56 3.33 9.34 -5.92
CA ILE A 56 4.22 9.57 -4.77
C ILE A 56 3.50 9.27 -3.44
N ALA A 57 2.24 9.66 -3.28
CA ALA A 57 1.45 9.35 -2.08
C ALA A 57 1.31 7.83 -1.87
N LYS A 58 1.07 7.06 -2.95
CA LYS A 58 1.05 5.60 -2.89
C LYS A 58 2.42 5.01 -2.53
N ALA A 59 3.50 5.50 -3.15
CA ALA A 59 4.85 5.03 -2.81
C ALA A 59 5.18 5.27 -1.33
N LYS A 60 4.80 6.44 -0.78
CA LYS A 60 4.91 6.76 0.64
C LYS A 60 4.11 5.79 1.51
N GLN A 61 2.84 5.54 1.18
CA GLN A 61 1.99 4.62 1.93
C GLN A 61 2.61 3.21 2.01
N TYR A 62 3.13 2.68 0.91
CA TYR A 62 3.79 1.37 0.91
C TYR A 62 5.12 1.37 1.69
N ALA A 63 5.82 2.49 1.76
CA ALA A 63 7.02 2.63 2.60
C ALA A 63 6.67 2.61 4.11
N GLU A 64 5.57 3.26 4.51
CA GLU A 64 5.07 3.22 5.89
C GLU A 64 4.64 1.79 6.28
N TRP A 65 3.90 1.10 5.40
CA TRP A 65 3.53 -0.29 5.62
C TRP A 65 4.72 -1.24 5.69
N LEU A 66 5.74 -1.03 4.84
CA LEU A 66 6.99 -1.80 4.92
C LEU A 66 7.68 -1.61 6.28
N PHE A 67 7.73 -0.38 6.78
CA PHE A 67 8.30 -0.08 8.10
C PHE A 67 7.54 -0.82 9.22
N ILE A 68 6.21 -0.72 9.22
CA ILE A 68 5.34 -1.39 10.21
C ILE A 68 5.54 -2.91 10.16
N ALA A 69 5.52 -3.52 8.97
CA ALA A 69 5.74 -4.95 8.81
C ALA A 69 7.13 -5.38 9.30
N GLN A 70 8.17 -4.56 9.04
CA GLN A 70 9.53 -4.85 9.48
C GLN A 70 9.67 -4.82 11.00
N THR A 71 9.00 -3.88 11.67
CA THR A 71 9.01 -3.73 13.14
C THR A 71 8.02 -4.66 13.85
N GLY A 72 7.22 -5.43 13.12
CA GLY A 72 6.27 -6.40 13.68
C GLY A 72 4.92 -5.80 14.10
N GLY A 73 4.61 -4.59 13.61
CA GLY A 73 3.30 -3.98 13.82
C GLY A 73 2.24 -4.55 12.86
N LYS A 74 0.97 -4.26 13.17
CA LYS A 74 -0.18 -4.55 12.31
C LYS A 74 -0.53 -3.32 11.48
N ILE A 75 -0.84 -3.51 10.21
CA ILE A 75 -1.27 -2.42 9.33
C ILE A 75 -2.78 -2.24 9.46
N ASP A 76 -3.18 -0.99 9.64
CA ASP A 76 -4.55 -0.53 9.52
C ASP A 76 -4.67 0.39 8.29
N PRO A 77 -5.36 -0.04 7.22
CA PRO A 77 -5.52 0.78 6.02
C PRO A 77 -6.65 1.82 6.12
N TRP A 78 -7.44 1.82 7.19
CA TRP A 78 -8.61 2.68 7.35
C TRP A 78 -8.29 4.00 8.06
N GLY A 79 -7.19 4.06 8.81
CA GLY A 79 -6.72 5.26 9.52
C GLY A 79 -6.69 5.07 11.02
#